data_AF-A0A5K0V2A9-F1
#
_entry.id   AF-A0A5K0V2A9-F1
#
_cell.length_a   1.000
_cell.length_b   1.000
_cell.length_c   1.000
_cell.angle_alpha   90.00
_cell.angle_beta   90.00
_cell.angle_gamma   90.00
#
_symmetry.space_group_name_H-M   'P 1'
#
loop_
_entity.id
_entity.type
_entity.pdbx_description
1 polymer ?
#
loop_
_entity_poly.entity_id
_entity_poly.type
_entity_poly.pdbx_seq_one_letter_code
_entity_poly.pdbx_strand_id
1 'polypeptide(L)' 'LKEIGTLIDTGAYTKKVRRIVRAVYHTITLHRKLTVPVLSAFLHHILVSGSDVLVQLCSYLPK' A
#
# COMPACT_ATOMS: atom_id res chain seq x y z
N LEU A 1 1.34 -13.39 -4.67
CA LEU A 1 -0.15 -13.35 -4.60
C LEU A 1 -0.82 -14.64 -5.06
N LYS A 2 -0.32 -15.28 -6.13
CA LYS A 2 -0.90 -16.50 -6.71
C LYS A 2 -1.03 -17.64 -5.67
N GLU A 3 -0.01 -17.85 -4.83
CA GLU A 3 -0.02 -18.88 -3.77
C GLU A 3 -1.04 -18.63 -2.64
N ILE A 4 -1.33 -17.36 -2.33
CA ILE A 4 -2.35 -17.02 -1.33
C ILE A 4 -3.73 -17.26 -1.93
N GLY A 5 -3.92 -16.92 -3.22
CA GLY A 5 -5.13 -17.26 -3.97
C GLY A 5 -5.38 -18.76 -3.99
N THR A 6 -4.36 -19.57 -4.28
CA THR A 6 -4.49 -21.03 -4.26
C THR A 6 -4.83 -21.55 -2.86
N LEU A 7 -4.21 -21.04 -1.79
CA LEU A 7 -4.55 -21.41 -0.41
C LEU A 7 -6.00 -21.04 -0.01
N ILE A 8 -6.55 -19.96 -0.58
CA ILE A 8 -7.95 -19.56 -0.44
C ILE A 8 -8.86 -20.53 -1.19
N ASP A 9 -8.55 -20.83 -2.45
CA ASP A 9 -9.35 -21.70 -3.33
C ASP A 9 -9.37 -23.16 -2.84
N THR A 10 -8.27 -23.63 -2.23
CA THR A 10 -8.17 -25.01 -1.70
C THR A 10 -8.90 -25.19 -0.37
N GLY A 11 -9.54 -24.14 0.18
CA GLY A 11 -10.42 -24.27 1.34
C GLY A 11 -9.72 -24.73 2.63
N ALA A 12 -8.42 -24.43 2.82
CA ALA A 12 -7.69 -24.67 4.07
C ALA A 12 -8.21 -23.70 5.16
N TYR A 13 -9.44 -23.93 5.62
CA TYR A 13 -10.31 -22.97 6.29
C TYR A 13 -10.00 -22.82 7.79
N THR A 14 -8.73 -22.74 8.17
CA THR A 14 -8.36 -22.50 9.56
C THR A 14 -8.51 -21.00 9.90
N LYS A 15 -8.86 -20.69 11.15
CA LYS A 15 -9.04 -19.31 11.65
C LYS A 15 -7.80 -18.43 11.40
N LYS A 16 -6.60 -19.02 11.35
CA LYS A 16 -5.33 -18.34 11.08
C LYS A 16 -5.25 -17.84 9.64
N VAL A 17 -5.56 -18.70 8.66
CA VAL A 17 -5.53 -18.34 7.24
C VAL A 17 -6.49 -17.17 6.94
N ARG A 18 -7.71 -17.19 7.49
CA ARG A 18 -8.66 -16.08 7.32
C ARG A 18 -8.15 -14.74 7.86
N ARG A 19 -7.41 -14.75 8.98
CA ARG A 19 -6.83 -13.52 9.55
C ARG A 19 -5.73 -12.96 8.65
N ILE A 20 -4.87 -13.84 8.13
CA ILE A 20 -3.79 -13.46 7.21
C ILE A 20 -4.39 -12.87 5.92
N VAL A 21 -5.38 -13.53 5.33
CA VAL A 21 -6.04 -13.05 4.10
C VAL A 21 -6.70 -11.69 4.32
N ARG A 22 -7.40 -11.47 5.44
CA ARG A 22 -8.00 -10.17 5.76
C ARG A 22 -6.95 -9.07 5.90
N ALA A 23 -5.84 -9.35 6.59
CA ALA A 23 -4.74 -8.40 6.71
C ALA A 23 -4.15 -8.05 5.35
N VAL A 24 -3.88 -9.05 4.50
CA VAL A 24 -3.39 -8.84 3.13
C VAL A 24 -4.39 -8.05 2.28
N TYR A 25 -5.69 -8.35 2.39
CA TYR A 25 -6.70 -7.61 1.65
C TYR A 25 -6.78 -6.15 2.10
N HIS A 26 -6.66 -5.89 3.41
CA HIS A 26 -6.62 -4.55 3.96
C HIS A 26 -5.38 -3.79 3.49
N THR A 27 -4.20 -4.41 3.48
CA THR A 27 -2.98 -3.76 3.00
C THR A 27 -3.06 -3.44 1.51
N ILE A 28 -3.57 -4.36 0.69
CA ILE A 28 -3.80 -4.10 -0.75
C ILE A 28 -4.80 -2.98 -0.96
N THR A 29 -5.91 -2.98 -0.21
CA THR A 29 -6.94 -1.94 -0.30
C THR A 29 -6.39 -0.57 0.10
N LEU A 30 -5.62 -0.51 1.18
CA LEU A 30 -4.95 0.71 1.62
C LEU A 30 -3.94 1.19 0.56
N HIS A 31 -3.13 0.28 0.04
CA HIS A 31 -2.16 0.58 -1.02
C HIS A 31 -2.83 1.13 -2.28
N ARG A 32 -4.01 0.62 -2.65
CA ARG A 32 -4.80 1.15 -3.78
C ARG A 32 -5.33 2.56 -3.53
N LYS A 33 -5.54 2.95 -2.26
CA LYS A 33 -5.98 4.30 -1.89
C LYS A 33 -4.82 5.30 -1.79
N LEU A 34 -3.59 4.83 -1.60
CA LEU A 34 -2.38 5.65 -1.63
C LEU A 34 -1.97 5.94 -3.08
N THR A 35 -2.75 6.79 -3.73
CA THR A 35 -2.45 7.24 -5.09
C THR A 35 -1.31 8.26 -5.07
N VAL A 36 -0.56 8.34 -6.17
CA VAL A 36 0.50 9.34 -6.37
C VAL A 36 0.06 10.77 -6.01
N PRO A 37 -1.12 11.27 -6.45
CA PRO A 37 -1.56 12.62 -6.08
C PRO A 37 -1.80 12.77 -4.58
N VAL A 38 -2.33 11.76 -3.89
CA VAL A 38 -2.54 11.81 -2.43
C VAL A 38 -1.20 11.85 -1.70
N LEU A 39 -0.23 11.04 -2.12
CA LEU A 39 1.12 11.02 -1.55
C LEU A 39 1.86 12.34 -1.81
N SER A 40 1.79 12.87 -3.03
CA SER A 40 2.37 14.16 -3.38
C SER A 40 1.77 15.29 -2.54
N ALA A 41 0.44 15.37 -2.46
CA ALA A 41 -0.24 16.38 -1.64
C ALA A 41 0.16 16.29 -0.16
N PHE A 42 0.30 15.07 0.37
CA PHE A 42 0.77 14.84 1.74
C PHE A 42 2.21 15.33 1.95
N LEU A 43 3.12 15.04 1.02
CA LEU A 43 4.50 15.51 1.10
C LEU A 43 4.58 17.05 1.04
N HIS A 44 3.82 17.68 0.14
CA HIS A 44 3.73 19.13 0.04
C HIS A 44 3.07 19.80 1.27
N HIS A 45 2.23 19.07 2.01
CA HIS A 45 1.61 19.58 3.23
C HIS A 45 2.57 19.59 4.42
N ILE A 46 3.41 18.56 4.56
CA ILE A 46 4.27 18.39 5.74
C ILE A 46 5.64 19.06 5.56
N LEU A 47 6.14 19.11 4.32
CA LEU A 47 7.47 19.62 4.04
C LEU A 47 7.41 21.06 3.52
N VAL A 48 8.43 21.83 3.91
CA VAL A 48 8.61 23.19 3.40
C VAL A 48 8.84 23.13 1.89
N SER A 49 8.10 23.97 1.16
CA SER A 49 8.24 24.10 -0.29
C SER A 49 9.65 24.55 -0.65
N GLY A 50 10.27 23.86 -1.62
CA GLY A 50 11.66 24.13 -2.03
C GLY A 50 12.73 23.44 -1.17
N SER A 51 12.35 22.61 -0.20
CA SER A 51 13.31 21.77 0.51
C SER A 51 13.85 20.63 -0.36
N ASP A 52 15.14 20.34 -0.26
CA ASP A 52 15.78 19.23 -0.98
C ASP A 52 15.15 17.88 -0.63
N VAL A 53 14.68 17.73 0.62
CA VAL A 53 13.98 16.53 1.11
C VAL A 53 12.68 16.30 0.34
N LEU A 54 11.91 17.36 0.06
CA LEU A 54 10.67 17.27 -0.72
C LEU A 54 10.97 16.81 -2.14
N VAL A 55 11.99 17.39 -2.79
CA VAL A 55 12.40 17.03 -4.16
C VAL A 55 12.84 15.57 -4.22
N GLN A 56 13.67 15.14 -3.26
CA GLN A 56 14.14 13.76 -3.19
C GLN A 56 12.98 12.79 -2.96
N LEU A 57 12.06 13.08 -2.04
CA LEU A 57 10.92 12.19 -1.75
C LEU A 57 9.93 12.11 -2.91
N CYS A 58 9.65 13.23 -3.57
CA CYS A 58 8.82 13.25 -4.77
C CYS A 58 9.44 12.45 -5.92
N SER A 59 10.78 12.34 -6.01
CA SER A 59 11.46 11.55 -7.04
C SER A 59 11.21 10.04 -6.92
N TYR A 60 10.84 9.54 -5.73
CA TYR A 60 10.49 8.13 -5.53
C TYR A 60 9.03 7.81 -5.88
N LEU A 61 8.20 8.82 -6.17
CA LEU A 61 6.84 8.59 -6.62
C LEU A 61 6.87 8.03 -8.06
N PRO A 62 6.08 6.98 -8.35
CA PRO A 62 5.99 6.44 -9.70
C PRO A 62 5.44 7.49 -10.68
N LYS A 63 6.01 7.53 -11.89
CA LYS A 63 5.62 8.42 -12.98
C LYS A 63 4.29 8.00 -13.60
#